data_AF-A0A964R4G7-F1
#
_entry.id   AF-A0A964R4G7-F1
#
_cell.length_a   1.000
_cell.length_b   1.000
_cell.length_c   1.000
_cell.angle_alpha   90.00
_cell.angle_beta   90.00
_cell.angle_gamma   90.00
#
_symmetry.space_group_name_H-M   'P 1'
#
loop_
_entity.id
_entity.type
_entity.pdbx_description
1 polymer ?
#
loop_
_entity_poly.entity_id
_entity_poly.type
_entity_poly.pdbx_seq_one_letter_code
_entity_poly.pdbx_strand_id
1 'polypeptide(L)'
;METGRVVNGWMYALSLIGFLILPPILLGLRWFRPARFPWRRVLLLNTLVGWVLFNGLVHFRAARWVQSLRENASPPPIEFGQAWMDGQPQRLALYLGWAYALGWSCPWLMAYGSWHLHRSRPTA
;
A
#
# COMPACT_ATOMS: atom_id res chain seq x y z
N MET A 1 -14.17 7.51 23.83
CA MET A 1 -12.98 7.87 23.00
C MET A 1 -12.08 6.67 22.67
N GLU A 2 -12.11 5.57 23.44
CA GLU A 2 -11.34 4.34 23.13
C GLU A 2 -11.75 3.64 21.83
N THR A 3 -13.04 3.58 21.51
CA THR A 3 -13.55 2.87 20.32
C THR A 3 -12.96 3.41 19.02
N GLY A 4 -12.81 4.73 18.87
CA GLY A 4 -12.22 5.34 17.67
C GLY A 4 -10.74 4.99 17.47
N ARG A 5 -9.96 4.85 18.55
CA ARG A 5 -8.56 4.43 18.49
C ARG A 5 -8.42 3.01 17.97
N VAL A 6 -9.23 2.12 18.51
CA VAL A 6 -9.21 0.69 18.17
C VAL A 6 -9.59 0.52 16.70
N VAL A 7 -10.66 1.18 16.25
CA VAL A 7 -11.11 1.14 14.85
C VAL A 7 -10.04 1.66 13.90
N ASN A 8 -9.43 2.83 14.19
CA ASN A 8 -8.35 3.37 13.35
C ASN A 8 -7.13 2.43 13.30
N GLY A 9 -6.81 1.75 14.41
CA GLY A 9 -5.77 0.73 14.46
C GLY A 9 -6.06 -0.47 13.55
N TRP A 10 -7.29 -0.99 13.59
CA TRP A 10 -7.71 -2.10 12.73
C TRP A 10 -7.72 -1.69 11.25
N MET A 11 -8.24 -0.52 10.92
CA MET A 11 -8.28 -0.04 9.54
C MET A 11 -6.88 0.22 8.99
N TYR A 12 -5.97 0.72 9.81
CA TYR A 12 -4.55 0.81 9.47
C TYR A 12 -3.95 -0.58 9.18
N ALA A 13 -4.17 -1.55 10.07
CA ALA A 13 -3.64 -2.91 9.90
C ALA A 13 -4.19 -3.59 8.64
N LEU A 14 -5.50 -3.48 8.38
CA LEU A 14 -6.14 -4.01 7.18
C LEU A 14 -5.60 -3.36 5.90
N SER A 15 -5.42 -2.03 5.92
CA SER A 15 -4.85 -1.30 4.79
C SER A 15 -3.40 -1.73 4.51
N LEU A 16 -2.60 -1.88 5.58
CA LEU A 16 -1.22 -2.33 5.50
C LEU A 16 -1.12 -3.76 4.97
N ILE A 17 -1.81 -4.70 5.60
CA ILE A 17 -1.78 -6.11 5.22
C ILE A 17 -2.29 -6.26 3.79
N GLY A 18 -3.43 -5.64 3.47
CA GLY A 18 -3.99 -5.63 2.12
C GLY A 18 -2.99 -5.13 1.09
N PHE A 19 -2.28 -4.03 1.37
CA PHE A 19 -1.29 -3.46 0.45
C PHE A 19 -0.09 -4.39 0.25
N LEU A 20 0.37 -5.07 1.31
CA LEU A 20 1.49 -6.00 1.26
C LEU A 20 1.17 -7.27 0.46
N ILE A 21 -0.04 -7.82 0.62
CA ILE A 21 -0.44 -9.07 -0.02
C ILE A 21 -1.04 -8.89 -1.42
N LEU A 22 -1.45 -7.68 -1.80
CA LEU A 22 -2.10 -7.42 -3.09
C LEU A 22 -1.23 -7.85 -4.29
N PRO A 23 0.07 -7.46 -4.39
CA PRO A 23 0.90 -7.87 -5.53
C PRO A 23 1.05 -9.39 -5.67
N PRO A 24 1.43 -10.17 -4.62
CA PRO A 24 1.56 -11.61 -4.76
C PRO A 24 0.23 -12.32 -5.05
N ILE A 25 -0.90 -11.83 -4.50
CA ILE A 25 -2.22 -12.39 -4.82
C ILE A 25 -2.55 -12.20 -6.29
N LEU A 26 -2.38 -11.00 -6.84
CA LEU A 26 -2.67 -10.73 -8.25
C LEU A 26 -1.78 -11.55 -9.20
N LEU A 27 -0.51 -11.73 -8.84
CA LEU A 27 0.41 -12.58 -9.59
C LEU A 27 0.05 -14.07 -9.49
N GLY A 28 -0.36 -14.53 -8.31
CA GLY A 28 -0.89 -15.89 -8.13
C GLY A 28 -2.16 -16.14 -8.95
N LEU A 29 -3.11 -15.21 -8.93
CA LEU A 29 -4.33 -15.31 -9.74
C LEU A 29 -4.02 -15.36 -11.24
N ARG A 30 -3.07 -14.54 -11.69
CA ARG A 30 -2.58 -14.57 -13.07
C ARG A 30 -1.95 -15.92 -13.42
N TRP A 31 -1.17 -16.50 -12.52
CA TRP A 31 -0.55 -17.81 -12.71
C TRP A 31 -1.60 -18.91 -12.94
N PHE A 32 -2.66 -18.96 -12.15
CA PHE A 32 -3.71 -19.97 -12.29
C PHE A 32 -4.68 -19.69 -13.44
N ARG A 33 -4.89 -18.42 -13.81
CA ARG A 33 -5.89 -18.01 -14.82
C ARG A 33 -5.37 -16.92 -15.76
N PRO A 34 -4.37 -17.24 -16.62
CA PRO A 34 -3.73 -16.26 -17.49
C PRO A 34 -4.69 -15.59 -18.49
N ALA A 35 -5.69 -16.34 -18.99
CA ALA A 35 -6.70 -15.82 -19.92
C ALA A 35 -7.67 -14.82 -19.28
N ARG A 36 -7.99 -14.98 -17.99
CA ARG A 36 -8.91 -14.07 -17.26
C ARG A 36 -8.18 -12.87 -16.65
N PHE A 37 -6.87 -13.01 -16.39
CA PHE A 37 -6.01 -11.99 -15.80
C PHE A 37 -4.87 -11.59 -16.74
N PRO A 38 -5.16 -10.90 -17.87
CA PRO A 38 -4.12 -10.27 -18.66
C PRO A 38 -3.37 -9.21 -17.84
N TRP A 39 -2.13 -8.93 -18.21
CA TRP A 39 -1.26 -7.98 -17.51
C TRP A 39 -1.92 -6.61 -17.31
N ARG A 40 -2.73 -6.15 -18.28
CA ARG A 40 -3.50 -4.90 -18.15
C ARG A 40 -4.42 -4.89 -16.94
N ARG A 41 -5.13 -5.99 -16.65
CA ARG A 41 -6.01 -6.10 -15.48
C ARG A 41 -5.22 -6.16 -14.18
N VAL A 42 -4.11 -6.90 -14.17
CA VAL A 42 -3.22 -6.99 -12.99
C VAL A 42 -2.68 -5.60 -12.65
N LEU A 43 -2.12 -4.88 -13.62
CA LEU A 43 -1.60 -3.53 -13.40
C LEU A 43 -2.70 -2.56 -12.99
N LEU A 44 -3.87 -2.61 -13.63
CA LEU A 44 -4.99 -1.72 -13.31
C LEU A 44 -5.54 -1.98 -11.89
N LEU A 45 -5.75 -3.24 -11.51
CA LEU A 45 -6.19 -3.61 -10.16
C LEU A 45 -5.13 -3.25 -9.13
N ASN A 46 -3.86 -3.55 -9.40
CA ASN A 46 -2.77 -3.21 -8.49
C ASN A 46 -2.66 -1.70 -8.28
N THR A 47 -2.82 -0.93 -9.36
CA THR A 47 -2.78 0.54 -9.31
C THR A 47 -3.97 1.09 -8.54
N LEU A 48 -5.20 0.71 -8.88
CA LEU A 48 -6.41 1.26 -8.24
C LEU A 48 -6.57 0.78 -6.79
N VAL A 49 -6.49 -0.52 -6.56
CA VAL A 49 -6.68 -1.10 -5.21
C VAL A 49 -5.49 -0.75 -4.33
N GLY A 50 -4.26 -0.82 -4.86
CA GLY A 50 -3.06 -0.41 -4.14
C GLY A 50 -3.08 1.07 -3.80
N TRP A 51 -3.56 1.93 -4.70
CA TRP A 51 -3.74 3.36 -4.44
C TRP A 51 -4.74 3.61 -3.30
N VAL A 52 -5.91 2.97 -3.32
CA VAL A 52 -6.91 3.10 -2.25
C VAL A 52 -6.35 2.64 -0.90
N LEU A 53 -5.71 1.47 -0.87
CA LEU A 53 -5.10 0.92 0.34
C LEU A 53 -3.98 1.81 0.88
N PHE A 54 -3.15 2.38 0.00
CA PHE A 54 -2.10 3.31 0.40
C PHE A 54 -2.67 4.61 0.96
N ASN A 55 -3.73 5.16 0.36
CA ASN A 55 -4.43 6.33 0.89
C ASN A 55 -5.04 6.05 2.26
N GLY A 56 -5.69 4.89 2.43
CA GLY A 56 -6.17 4.43 3.73
C GLY A 56 -5.04 4.33 4.76
N LEU A 57 -3.92 3.71 4.39
CA LEU A 57 -2.75 3.57 5.25
C LEU A 57 -2.25 4.92 5.75
N VAL A 58 -2.09 5.90 4.87
CA VAL A 58 -1.63 7.25 5.23
C VAL A 58 -2.66 7.98 6.09
N HIS A 59 -3.95 7.88 5.74
CA HIS A 59 -5.02 8.50 6.50
C HIS A 59 -5.12 7.98 7.94
N PHE A 60 -5.21 6.66 8.12
CA PHE A 60 -5.33 6.05 9.45
C PHE A 60 -4.04 6.18 10.26
N ARG A 61 -2.87 6.18 9.60
CA ARG A 61 -1.59 6.49 10.25
C ARG A 61 -1.56 7.91 10.80
N ALA A 62 -1.98 8.89 10.01
CA ALA A 62 -2.04 10.30 10.45
C ALA A 62 -3.02 10.47 11.62
N ALA A 63 -4.22 9.88 11.53
CA ALA A 63 -5.20 9.92 12.62
C ALA A 63 -4.65 9.32 13.92
N ARG A 64 -3.96 8.18 13.84
CA ARG A 64 -3.31 7.53 14.99
C ARG A 64 -2.18 8.39 15.56
N TRP A 65 -1.39 9.04 14.71
CA TRP A 65 -0.30 9.91 15.11
C TRP A 65 -0.80 11.13 15.89
N VAL A 66 -1.80 11.85 15.36
CA VAL A 66 -2.44 12.99 16.02
C VAL A 66 -2.99 12.61 17.40
N GLN A 67 -3.58 11.41 17.50
CA GLN A 67 -4.09 10.91 18.77
C GLN A 67 -2.97 10.64 19.78
N SER A 68 -1.83 10.07 19.35
CA SER A 68 -0.68 9.85 20.23
C SER A 68 -0.05 11.15 20.74
N LEU A 69 -0.04 12.21 19.92
CA LEU A 69 0.45 13.53 20.33
C LEU A 69 -0.44 14.17 21.39
N ARG A 70 -1.77 14.04 21.27
CA ARG A 70 -2.72 14.55 22.27
C ARG A 70 -2.53 13.89 23.64
N GLU A 71 -2.22 12.60 23.65
CA GLU A 71 -2.04 11.85 24.91
C GLU A 71 -0.68 12.07 25.54
N ASN A 72 0.37 12.27 24.74
CA ASN A 72 1.73 12.41 25.25
C ASN A 72 2.17 13.87 25.49
N ALA A 73 1.25 14.85 25.35
CA ALA A 73 1.47 16.29 25.53
C ALA A 73 2.78 16.84 24.92
N SER A 74 3.29 16.19 23.88
CA SER A 74 4.59 16.50 23.28
C SER A 74 4.34 17.38 22.06
N PRO A 75 4.77 18.66 22.06
CA PRO A 75 4.66 19.48 20.86
C PRO A 75 5.52 18.85 19.76
N PRO A 76 4.97 18.66 18.54
CA PRO A 76 5.75 18.13 17.45
C PRO A 76 6.86 19.12 17.07
N PRO A 77 8.02 18.66 16.55
CA PRO A 77 9.02 19.54 15.97
C PRO A 77 8.36 20.41 14.88
N ILE A 78 8.58 21.73 14.96
CA ILE A 78 7.72 22.77 14.36
C ILE A 78 7.45 22.54 12.87
N GLU A 79 8.50 22.30 12.06
CA GLU A 79 8.36 22.14 10.61
C GLU A 79 7.66 20.83 10.21
N PHE A 80 8.03 19.71 10.85
CA PHE A 80 7.47 18.40 10.52
C PHE A 80 6.04 18.26 11.04
N GLY A 81 5.72 18.86 12.19
CA GLY A 81 4.38 18.89 12.75
C GLY A 81 3.40 19.69 11.88
N GLN A 82 3.81 20.86 11.39
CA GLN A 82 2.98 21.73 10.56
C GLN A 82 2.57 21.07 9.24
N ALA A 83 3.52 20.50 8.49
CA ALA A 83 3.20 19.84 7.22
C ALA A 83 2.20 18.67 7.38
N TRP A 84 2.25 17.96 8.50
CA TRP A 84 1.32 16.89 8.83
C TRP A 84 -0.05 17.40 9.29
N MET A 85 -0.10 18.53 10.01
CA MET A 85 -1.35 19.20 10.35
C MET A 85 -2.03 19.81 9.12
N ASP A 86 -1.27 20.32 8.16
CA ASP A 86 -1.75 20.89 6.90
C ASP A 86 -2.23 19.85 5.89
N GLY A 87 -2.08 18.56 6.23
CA GLY A 87 -2.55 17.45 5.42
C GLY A 87 -1.71 17.19 4.16
N GLN A 88 -0.47 17.69 4.10
CA GLN A 88 0.43 17.41 2.97
C GLN A 88 0.61 15.91 2.69
N PRO A 89 0.84 15.02 3.67
CA PRO A 89 1.06 13.60 3.37
C PRO A 89 -0.15 12.93 2.73
N GLN A 90 -1.37 13.36 3.09
CA GLN A 90 -2.61 12.87 2.48
C GLN A 90 -2.74 13.36 1.03
N ARG A 91 -2.40 14.63 0.74
CA ARG A 91 -2.39 15.16 -0.63
C ARG A 91 -1.37 14.43 -1.51
N LEU A 92 -0.16 14.21 -1.00
CA LEU A 92 0.88 13.43 -1.68
C LEU A 92 0.43 11.99 -1.92
N ALA A 93 -0.20 11.34 -0.94
CA ALA A 93 -0.75 10.00 -1.10
C ALA A 93 -1.85 9.92 -2.17
N LEU A 94 -2.70 10.95 -2.27
CA LEU A 94 -3.72 11.04 -3.31
C LEU A 94 -3.09 11.16 -4.70
N TYR A 95 -2.11 12.04 -4.88
CA TYR A 95 -1.51 12.28 -6.21
C TYR A 95 -0.49 11.23 -6.63
N LEU A 96 0.30 10.69 -5.71
CA LEU A 96 1.44 9.79 -6.00
C LEU A 96 1.29 8.38 -5.44
N GLY A 97 0.23 8.08 -4.68
CA GLY A 97 0.05 6.76 -4.08
C GLY A 97 -0.02 5.62 -5.10
N TRP A 98 -0.47 5.91 -6.32
CA TRP A 98 -0.51 4.94 -7.42
C TRP A 98 0.91 4.55 -7.88
N ALA A 99 1.83 5.52 -7.93
CA ALA A 99 3.22 5.27 -8.27
C ALA A 99 3.92 4.47 -7.16
N TYR A 100 3.57 4.74 -5.90
CA TYR A 100 4.06 3.97 -4.76
C TYR A 100 3.56 2.51 -4.80
N ALA A 101 2.28 2.29 -5.15
CA ALA A 101 1.73 0.95 -5.34
C ALA A 101 2.46 0.16 -6.44
N LEU A 102 2.79 0.82 -7.56
CA LEU A 102 3.58 0.21 -8.64
C LEU A 102 5.02 -0.10 -8.20
N GLY A 103 5.70 0.88 -7.59
CA GLY A 103 7.07 0.70 -7.09
C GLY A 103 7.18 -0.44 -6.07
N TRP A 104 6.21 -0.53 -5.17
CA TRP A 104 6.11 -1.62 -4.19
C TRP A 104 5.92 -3.00 -4.83
N SER A 105 5.34 -3.03 -6.03
CA SER A 105 5.09 -4.27 -6.77
C SER A 105 6.30 -4.77 -7.56
N CYS A 106 7.32 -3.94 -7.75
CA CYS A 106 8.51 -4.28 -8.53
C CYS A 106 9.22 -5.55 -8.03
N PRO A 107 9.52 -5.73 -6.72
CA PRO A 107 10.18 -6.95 -6.23
C PRO A 107 9.39 -8.22 -6.56
N TRP A 108 8.06 -8.15 -6.49
CA TRP A 108 7.18 -9.28 -6.79
C TRP A 108 7.14 -9.59 -8.29
N LEU A 109 7.12 -8.56 -9.13
CA LEU A 109 7.22 -8.71 -10.58
C LEU A 109 8.56 -9.33 -10.99
N MET A 110 9.66 -8.90 -10.36
CA MET A 110 10.99 -9.46 -10.59
C MET A 110 11.08 -10.93 -10.14
N ALA A 111 10.50 -11.28 -8.98
CA ALA A 111 10.44 -12.66 -8.52
C ALA A 111 9.63 -13.54 -9.48
N TYR A 112 8.45 -13.08 -9.90
CA TYR A 112 7.59 -13.77 -10.86
C TYR A 112 8.27 -13.95 -12.22
N GLY A 113 8.92 -12.90 -12.74
CA GLY A 113 9.63 -12.92 -14.01
C GLY A 113 10.83 -13.86 -13.99
N SER A 114 11.67 -13.77 -12.94
CA SER A 114 12.85 -14.64 -12.76
C SER A 114 12.46 -16.13 -12.74
N TRP A 115 11.37 -16.46 -12.04
CA TRP A 115 10.84 -17.83 -11.99
C TRP A 115 10.40 -18.32 -13.38
N HIS A 116 9.66 -17.50 -14.12
CA HIS A 116 9.21 -17.85 -15.47
C HIS A 116 10.38 -18.04 -16.45
N LEU A 117 11.40 -17.19 -16.37
CA LEU A 117 12.61 -17.29 -17.18
C LEU A 117 13.39 -18.57 -16.86
N HIS A 118 13.53 -18.94 -15.59
CA HIS A 118 14.21 -20.17 -15.19
C HIS A 118 13.49 -21.42 -15.69
N ARG A 119 12.15 -21.41 -15.71
CA ARG A 119 11.35 -22.54 -16.17
C ARG A 119 11.28 -22.69 -17.69
N SER A 120 11.59 -21.63 -18.42
CA SER A 120 11.55 -21.59 -19.89
C SER A 120 12.90 -21.92 -20.52
N ARG A 121 13.96 -22.11 -19.73
CA ARG A 121 15.22 -22.64 -20.22
C ARG A 121 15.02 -24.13 -20.53
N PRO A 122 15.20 -24.59 -21.77
CA PRO A 122 15.30 -26.01 -22.03
C PRO A 122 16.53 -26.50 -21.26
N THR A 123 16.33 -27.49 -20.40
CA THR A 123 17.42 -28.36 -19.94
C THR A 123 18.04 -28.98 -21.19
N ALA A 124 19.17 -28.42 -21.62
CA ALA A 124 20.08 -29.03 -22.58
C ALA A 124 20.80 -30.21 -21.93
#